data_AF-A0A562D759-F1
#
_entry.id   AF-A0A562D759-F1
#
_cell.length_a   1.000
_cell.length_b   1.000
_cell.length_c   1.000
_cell.angle_alpha   90.00
_cell.angle_beta   90.00
_cell.angle_gamma   90.00
#
_symmetry.space_group_name_H-M   'P 1'
#
loop_
_entity.id
_entity.type
_entity.pdbx_description
1 polymer ?
#
loop_
_entity_poly.entity_id
_entity_poly.type
_entity_poly.pdbx_seq_one_letter_code
_entity_poly.pdbx_strand_id
1 'polypeptide(L)'
;MTELWETIIRYVLVGAAAYAAGTIVQYRQFRLRGVSLLVPFVPKSSRNFTIVVLTLSLLTAFSVITSQVQQQHQSQCNADFQQVIRDNARINDEDRELERADDDLRGRRDDALDSLVLGLMSAPGNGSAVRLLAEYDRKVQQIETERRGLDVRRDELRQKRRDNPYPTPRCD
;
A
#
# COMPACT_ATOMS: atom_id res chain seq x y z
N MET A 1 -21.55 5.39 -15.79
CA MET A 1 -22.74 4.93 -16.54
C MET A 1 -22.34 4.09 -17.75
N THR A 2 -21.38 4.50 -18.56
CA THR A 2 -20.89 3.75 -19.74
C THR A 2 -20.25 2.39 -19.40
N GLU A 3 -19.41 2.31 -18.36
CA GLU A 3 -18.73 1.06 -17.98
C GLU A 3 -19.71 -0.07 -17.54
N LEU A 4 -20.80 0.30 -16.88
CA LEU A 4 -21.79 -0.67 -16.38
C LEU A 4 -22.54 -1.31 -17.56
N TRP A 5 -22.88 -0.50 -18.57
CA TRP A 5 -23.49 -0.97 -19.81
C TRP A 5 -22.54 -1.84 -20.64
N GLU A 6 -21.27 -1.45 -20.78
CA GLU A 6 -20.28 -2.29 -21.48
C GLU A 6 -20.07 -3.64 -20.80
N THR A 7 -20.05 -3.66 -19.47
CA THR A 7 -19.90 -4.89 -18.68
C THR A 7 -21.09 -5.81 -18.88
N ILE A 8 -22.32 -5.28 -18.84
CA ILE A 8 -23.54 -6.06 -19.10
C ILE A 8 -23.52 -6.63 -20.52
N ILE A 9 -23.18 -5.82 -21.53
CA ILE A 9 -23.12 -6.27 -22.93
C ILE A 9 -22.10 -7.41 -23.10
N ARG A 10 -20.92 -7.32 -22.47
CA ARG A 10 -19.91 -8.39 -22.50
C ARG A 10 -20.43 -9.68 -21.90
N TYR A 11 -21.08 -9.64 -20.74
CA TYR A 11 -21.65 -10.83 -20.11
C TYR A 11 -22.79 -11.44 -20.95
N VAL A 12 -23.64 -10.61 -21.57
CA VAL A 12 -24.69 -11.07 -22.49
C VAL A 12 -24.08 -11.76 -23.72
N LEU A 13 -23.02 -11.21 -24.30
CA LEU A 13 -22.32 -11.82 -25.44
C LEU A 13 -21.65 -13.16 -25.08
N VAL A 14 -21.01 -13.25 -23.91
CA VAL A 14 -20.44 -14.51 -23.41
C VAL A 14 -21.53 -15.55 -23.19
N GLY A 15 -22.65 -15.16 -22.57
CA GLY A 15 -23.80 -16.03 -22.35
C GLY A 15 -24.40 -16.54 -23.66
N ALA A 16 -24.55 -15.68 -24.66
CA ALA A 16 -25.04 -16.03 -25.98
C ALA A 16 -24.09 -16.98 -26.73
N ALA A 17 -22.77 -16.74 -26.65
CA ALA A 17 -21.76 -17.61 -27.26
C ALA A 17 -21.72 -19.00 -26.60
N ALA A 18 -21.77 -19.06 -25.27
CA ALA A 18 -21.81 -20.32 -24.51
C ALA A 18 -23.10 -21.11 -24.80
N TYR A 19 -24.23 -20.43 -24.89
CA TYR A 19 -25.51 -21.04 -25.28
C TYR A 19 -25.46 -21.60 -26.71
N ALA A 20 -24.92 -20.82 -27.65
CA ALA A 20 -24.71 -21.28 -29.02
C ALA A 20 -23.77 -22.50 -29.08
N ALA A 21 -22.68 -22.53 -28.30
CA ALA A 21 -21.79 -23.68 -28.22
C ALA A 21 -22.50 -24.94 -27.70
N GLY A 22 -23.35 -24.79 -26.67
CA GLY A 22 -24.12 -25.90 -26.09
C GLY A 22 -25.16 -26.50 -27.04
N THR A 23 -25.77 -25.68 -27.90
CA THR A 23 -26.81 -26.14 -28.85
C THR A 23 -26.25 -26.88 -30.07
N ILE A 24 -24.95 -26.75 -30.35
CA ILE A 24 -24.29 -27.42 -31.47
C ILE A 24 -23.93 -28.88 -31.14
N VAL A 25 -23.74 -29.18 -29.86
CA VAL A 25 -23.35 -30.51 -29.39
C VAL A 25 -24.59 -31.41 -29.37
N GLN A 26 -24.69 -32.30 -30.35
CA GLN A 26 -25.72 -33.34 -30.36
C GLN A 26 -25.14 -34.62 -29.74
N TYR A 27 -25.93 -35.31 -28.93
CA TYR A 27 -25.53 -36.59 -28.36
C TYR A 27 -26.05 -37.72 -29.23
N ARG A 28 -25.13 -38.55 -29.74
CA ARG A 28 -25.49 -39.76 -30.49
C ARG A 28 -25.17 -40.98 -29.63
N GLN A 29 -26.13 -41.91 -29.55
CA GLN A 29 -25.89 -43.20 -28.92
C GLN A 29 -24.99 -44.03 -29.82
N PHE A 30 -23.82 -44.40 -29.32
CA PHE A 30 -22.86 -45.28 -29.97
C PHE A 30 -22.75 -46.57 -29.16
N ARG A 31 -23.01 -47.72 -29.78
CA ARG A 31 -22.86 -49.03 -29.13
C ARG A 31 -21.48 -49.59 -29.45
N LEU A 32 -20.65 -49.73 -28.43
CA LEU A 32 -19.36 -50.41 -28.51
C LEU A 32 -19.38 -51.58 -27.53
N ARG A 33 -19.15 -52.81 -28.03
CA ARG A 33 -19.08 -54.04 -27.22
C ARG A 33 -20.21 -54.21 -26.18
N GLY A 34 -21.45 -53.97 -26.59
CA GLY A 34 -22.63 -54.19 -25.73
C GLY A 34 -22.96 -53.06 -24.75
N VAL A 35 -22.13 -52.02 -24.63
CA VAL A 35 -22.41 -50.83 -23.80
C VAL A 35 -22.79 -49.65 -24.70
N SER A 36 -23.90 -48.99 -24.39
CA SER A 36 -24.33 -47.76 -25.07
C SER A 36 -23.68 -46.55 -24.41
N LEU A 37 -22.79 -45.86 -25.13
CA LEU A 37 -22.21 -44.59 -24.72
C LEU A 37 -22.85 -43.44 -25.50
N LEU A 38 -23.21 -42.37 -24.81
CA LEU A 38 -23.58 -41.09 -25.42
C LEU A 38 -22.29 -40.36 -25.74
N VAL A 39 -21.98 -40.23 -27.04
CA VAL A 39 -20.80 -39.50 -27.50
C VAL A 39 -21.27 -38.19 -28.12
N PRO A 40 -20.69 -37.04 -27.72
CA PRO A 40 -20.96 -35.78 -28.36
C PRO A 40 -20.46 -35.80 -29.81
N PHE A 41 -21.30 -35.41 -30.75
CA PHE A 41 -21.02 -35.39 -32.18
C PHE A 41 -21.44 -34.06 -32.79
N VAL A 42 -20.64 -33.57 -33.73
CA VAL A 42 -20.90 -32.35 -34.51
C VAL A 42 -21.23 -32.73 -35.95
N PRO A 43 -22.43 -32.38 -36.47
CA PRO A 43 -22.80 -32.62 -37.86
C PRO A 43 -21.82 -31.99 -38.86
N LYS A 44 -21.56 -32.69 -39.97
CA LYS A 44 -20.69 -32.15 -41.05
C LYS A 44 -21.22 -30.83 -41.63
N SER A 45 -22.54 -30.62 -41.65
CA SER A 45 -23.16 -29.38 -42.14
C SER A 45 -22.96 -28.18 -41.21
N SER A 46 -22.80 -28.40 -39.90
CA SER A 46 -22.62 -27.34 -38.90
C SER A 46 -21.15 -27.14 -38.49
N ARG A 47 -20.21 -27.89 -39.07
CA ARG A 47 -18.80 -27.90 -38.68
C ARG A 47 -18.13 -26.53 -38.76
N ASN A 48 -18.41 -25.74 -39.81
CA ASN A 48 -17.88 -24.38 -39.96
C ASN A 48 -18.48 -23.44 -38.89
N PHE A 49 -19.77 -23.54 -38.63
CA PHE A 49 -20.45 -22.77 -37.58
C PHE A 49 -19.90 -23.11 -36.19
N THR A 50 -19.58 -24.38 -35.94
CA THR A 50 -18.99 -24.86 -34.67
C THR A 50 -17.61 -24.27 -34.42
N ILE A 51 -16.77 -24.21 -35.46
CA ILE A 51 -15.43 -23.61 -35.37
C ILE A 51 -15.55 -22.12 -35.05
N VAL A 52 -16.44 -21.40 -35.75
CA VAL A 52 -16.68 -19.97 -35.49
C VAL A 52 -17.14 -19.76 -34.05
N VAL A 53 -18.13 -20.52 -33.58
CA VAL A 53 -18.64 -20.38 -32.20
C VAL A 53 -17.57 -20.70 -31.16
N LEU A 54 -16.77 -21.76 -31.34
CA LEU A 54 -15.66 -22.07 -30.43
C LEU A 54 -14.62 -20.94 -30.38
N THR A 55 -14.20 -20.43 -31.54
CA THR A 55 -13.21 -19.32 -31.59
C THR A 55 -13.74 -18.04 -30.95
N LEU A 56 -15.01 -17.70 -31.20
CA LEU A 56 -15.68 -16.54 -30.61
C LEU A 56 -15.82 -16.67 -29.09
N SER A 57 -16.15 -17.86 -28.61
CA SER A 57 -16.23 -18.18 -27.18
C SER A 57 -14.87 -18.00 -26.49
N LEU A 58 -13.79 -18.44 -27.15
CA LEU A 58 -12.44 -18.34 -26.60
C LEU A 58 -11.96 -16.89 -26.54
N LEU A 59 -12.20 -16.11 -27.59
CA LEU A 59 -11.88 -14.68 -27.65
C LEU A 59 -12.64 -13.87 -26.59
N THR A 60 -13.94 -14.14 -26.42
CA THR A 60 -14.77 -13.42 -25.44
C THR A 60 -14.36 -13.75 -24.00
N ALA A 61 -14.10 -15.02 -23.69
CA ALA A 61 -13.59 -15.43 -22.38
C ALA A 61 -12.24 -14.79 -22.07
N PHE A 62 -11.32 -14.78 -23.05
CA PHE A 62 -9.99 -14.18 -22.88
C PHE A 62 -10.09 -12.67 -22.58
N SER A 63 -10.92 -11.94 -23.33
CA SER A 63 -11.14 -10.50 -23.15
C SER A 63 -11.67 -10.13 -21.76
N VAL A 64 -12.64 -10.88 -21.24
CA VAL A 64 -13.22 -10.63 -19.91
C VAL A 64 -12.17 -10.87 -18.82
N ILE A 65 -11.44 -11.98 -18.90
CA ILE A 65 -10.41 -12.34 -17.91
C ILE A 65 -9.31 -11.27 -17.88
N THR A 66 -8.77 -10.88 -19.03
CA THR A 66 -7.72 -9.85 -19.08
C THR A 66 -8.19 -8.50 -18.53
N SER A 67 -9.45 -8.13 -18.80
CA SER A 67 -9.99 -6.84 -18.33
C SER A 67 -10.18 -6.79 -16.82
N GLN A 68 -10.62 -7.88 -16.18
CA GLN A 68 -10.82 -7.93 -14.74
C GLN A 68 -9.49 -7.94 -13.99
N VAL A 69 -8.50 -8.67 -14.50
CA VAL A 69 -7.15 -8.72 -13.90
C VAL A 69 -6.51 -7.33 -13.92
N GLN A 70 -6.63 -6.59 -15.03
CA GLN A 70 -6.11 -5.22 -15.13
C GLN A 70 -6.81 -4.24 -14.17
N GLN A 71 -8.15 -4.32 -14.06
CA GLN A 71 -8.89 -3.45 -13.14
C GLN A 71 -8.58 -3.74 -11.68
N GLN A 72 -8.47 -5.01 -11.29
CA GLN A 72 -8.07 -5.40 -9.94
C GLN A 72 -6.65 -4.89 -9.64
N HIS A 73 -5.71 -5.08 -10.56
CA HIS A 73 -4.34 -4.58 -10.38
C HIS A 73 -4.29 -3.07 -10.21
N GLN A 74 -5.05 -2.31 -11.02
CA GLN A 74 -5.14 -0.85 -10.89
C GLN A 74 -5.74 -0.41 -9.54
N SER A 75 -6.79 -1.08 -9.07
CA SER A 75 -7.41 -0.74 -7.79
C SER A 75 -6.50 -1.00 -6.60
N GLN A 76 -5.77 -2.13 -6.62
CA GLN A 76 -4.77 -2.46 -5.58
C GLN A 76 -3.62 -1.46 -5.61
N CYS A 77 -3.07 -1.17 -6.80
CA CYS A 77 -2.02 -0.17 -6.96
C CYS A 77 -2.42 1.20 -6.42
N ASN A 78 -3.64 1.68 -6.72
CA ASN A 78 -4.15 2.94 -6.19
C ASN A 78 -4.32 2.92 -4.67
N ALA A 79 -4.80 1.80 -4.10
CA ALA A 79 -4.95 1.67 -2.66
C ALA A 79 -3.59 1.70 -1.94
N ASP A 80 -2.61 0.97 -2.47
CA ASP A 80 -1.24 0.94 -1.96
C ASP A 80 -0.59 2.33 -2.06
N PHE A 81 -0.75 3.02 -3.19
CA PHE A 81 -0.26 4.39 -3.37
C PHE A 81 -0.84 5.36 -2.32
N GLN A 82 -2.16 5.30 -2.10
CA GLN A 82 -2.81 6.12 -1.07
C GLN A 82 -2.39 5.75 0.35
N GLN A 83 -2.12 4.47 0.61
CA GLN A 83 -1.61 4.03 1.89
C GLN A 83 -0.20 4.59 2.14
N VAL A 84 0.72 4.45 1.18
CA VAL A 84 2.09 4.95 1.35
C VAL A 84 2.13 6.48 1.49
N ILE A 85 1.25 7.23 0.82
CA ILE A 85 1.12 8.68 1.04
C ILE A 85 0.70 8.99 2.47
N ARG A 86 -0.30 8.27 3.01
CA ARG A 86 -0.77 8.47 4.38
C ARG A 86 0.31 8.12 5.41
N ASP A 87 1.02 7.01 5.19
CA ASP A 87 2.10 6.58 6.07
C ASP A 87 3.27 7.58 6.05
N ASN A 88 3.65 8.09 4.88
CA ASN A 88 4.68 9.12 4.76
C ASN A 88 4.26 10.46 5.37
N ALA A 89 2.98 10.85 5.23
CA ALA A 89 2.46 12.03 5.91
C ALA A 89 2.59 11.90 7.43
N ARG A 90 2.21 10.74 7.99
CA ARG A 90 2.37 10.45 9.41
C ARG A 90 3.83 10.47 9.86
N ILE A 91 4.74 9.90 9.07
CA ILE A 91 6.19 9.94 9.34
C ILE A 91 6.68 11.40 9.43
N ASN A 92 6.23 12.27 8.52
CA ASN A 92 6.61 13.68 8.55
C ASN A 92 6.02 14.44 9.76
N ASP A 93 4.83 14.07 10.22
CA ASP A 93 4.26 14.66 11.43
C ASP A 93 5.01 14.19 12.69
N GLU A 94 5.40 12.91 12.77
CA GLU A 94 6.28 12.38 13.82
C GLU A 94 7.65 13.09 13.81
N ASP A 95 8.22 13.38 12.63
CA ASP A 95 9.50 14.11 12.47
C ASP A 95 9.41 15.53 13.05
N ARG A 96 8.33 16.25 12.72
CA ARG A 96 8.07 17.59 13.26
C ARG A 96 7.87 17.61 14.77
N GLU A 97 7.28 16.56 15.34
CA GLU A 97 7.14 16.44 16.79
C GLU A 97 8.51 16.27 17.46
N LEU A 98 9.39 15.45 16.88
CA LEU A 98 10.77 15.28 17.36
C LEU A 98 11.59 16.57 17.25
N GLU A 99 11.41 17.34 16.17
CA GLU A 99 12.03 18.67 16.03
C GLU A 99 11.59 19.62 17.15
N ARG A 100 10.29 19.73 17.41
CA ARG A 100 9.77 20.57 18.50
C ARG A 100 10.30 20.15 19.86
N ALA A 101 10.42 18.85 20.11
CA ALA A 101 10.97 18.33 21.36
C ALA A 101 12.47 18.64 21.52
N ASP A 102 13.26 18.56 20.45
CA ASP A 102 14.69 18.94 20.48
C ASP A 102 14.86 20.46 20.66
N ASP A 103 13.98 21.28 20.07
CA ASP A 103 13.99 22.73 20.26
C ASP A 103 13.61 23.13 21.69
N ASP A 104 12.63 22.46 22.31
CA ASP A 104 12.29 22.65 23.73
C ASP A 104 13.47 22.32 24.65
N LEU A 105 14.18 21.22 24.39
CA LEU A 105 15.40 20.85 25.13
C LEU A 105 16.51 21.90 25.02
N ARG A 106 16.67 22.50 23.83
CA ARG A 106 17.61 23.61 23.62
C ARG A 106 17.20 24.84 24.43
N GLY A 107 15.92 25.20 24.40
CA GLY A 107 15.37 26.29 25.21
C GLY A 107 15.64 26.09 26.70
N ARG A 108 15.34 24.90 27.24
CA ARG A 108 15.60 24.55 28.65
C ARG A 108 17.08 24.65 29.02
N ARG A 109 17.99 24.31 28.10
CA ARG A 109 19.44 24.42 28.31
C ARG A 109 19.89 25.87 28.35
N ASP A 110 19.37 26.69 27.45
CA ASP A 110 19.70 28.10 27.37
C ASP A 110 19.15 28.85 28.61
N ASP A 111 17.94 28.53 29.06
CA ASP A 111 17.37 29.02 30.34
C ASP A 111 18.22 28.63 31.55
N ALA A 112 18.76 27.41 31.56
CA ALA A 112 19.64 26.93 32.63
C ALA A 112 20.98 27.69 32.62
N LEU A 113 21.50 28.04 31.45
CA LEU A 113 22.71 28.84 31.29
C LEU A 113 22.48 30.28 31.77
N ASP A 114 21.37 30.90 31.38
CA ASP A 114 21.00 32.24 31.82
C ASP A 114 20.84 32.30 33.35
N SER A 115 20.19 31.29 33.93
CA SER A 115 20.06 31.15 35.38
C SER A 115 21.42 31.03 36.09
N LEU A 116 22.36 30.29 35.50
CA LEU A 116 23.72 30.16 36.01
C LEU A 116 24.44 31.52 35.97
N VAL A 117 24.40 32.22 34.83
CA VAL A 117 25.06 33.53 34.65
C VAL A 117 24.51 34.56 35.64
N LEU A 118 23.19 34.69 35.72
CA LEU A 118 22.53 35.61 36.67
C LEU A 118 22.85 35.26 38.13
N GLY A 119 22.86 33.97 38.46
CA GLY A 119 23.26 33.48 39.78
C GLY A 119 24.71 33.83 40.13
N LEU A 120 25.63 33.67 39.18
CA LEU A 120 27.04 33.99 39.39
C LEU A 120 27.28 35.50 39.55
N MET A 121 26.54 36.34 38.83
CA MET A 121 26.64 37.80 38.94
C MET A 121 26.09 38.33 40.27
N SER A 122 25.17 37.62 40.91
CA SER A 122 24.51 38.02 42.15
C SER A 122 25.06 37.34 43.41
N ALA A 123 25.96 36.36 43.26
CA ALA A 123 26.45 35.54 44.35
C ALA A 123 27.71 36.11 45.04
N PRO A 124 27.70 36.33 46.37
CA PRO A 124 28.91 36.70 47.11
C PRO A 124 29.73 35.44 47.44
N GLY A 125 30.85 35.25 46.74
CA GLY A 125 31.90 34.30 47.11
C GLY A 125 31.87 32.91 46.45
N ASN A 126 33.01 32.20 46.51
CA ASN A 126 33.29 30.97 45.76
C ASN A 126 32.36 29.79 46.08
N GLY A 127 31.86 29.66 47.32
CA GLY A 127 30.98 28.55 47.70
C GLY A 127 29.61 28.57 47.01
N SER A 128 29.13 29.76 46.67
CA SER A 128 27.87 29.97 45.94
C SER A 128 28.02 29.57 44.47
N ALA A 129 29.18 29.87 43.86
CA ALA A 129 29.48 29.54 42.47
C ALA A 129 29.56 28.03 42.22
N VAL A 130 30.22 27.27 43.11
CA VAL A 130 30.33 25.81 42.99
C VAL A 130 28.95 25.15 43.00
N ARG A 131 28.04 25.63 43.85
CA ARG A 131 26.66 25.11 43.93
C ARG A 131 25.86 25.41 42.66
N LEU A 132 25.97 26.61 42.09
CA LEU A 132 25.30 27.00 40.85
C LEU A 132 25.80 26.16 39.66
N LEU A 133 27.12 25.95 39.56
CA LEU A 133 27.71 25.08 38.55
C LEU A 133 27.22 23.63 38.69
N ALA A 134 27.13 23.11 39.91
CA ALA A 134 26.61 21.76 40.16
C ALA A 134 25.10 21.63 39.90
N GLU A 135 24.33 22.71 39.96
CA GLU A 135 22.92 22.71 39.55
C GLU A 135 22.79 22.73 38.02
N TYR A 136 23.57 23.58 37.34
CA TYR A 136 23.63 23.63 35.89
C TYR A 136 24.03 22.28 35.29
N ASP A 137 25.11 21.68 35.79
CA ASP A 137 25.60 20.36 35.33
C ASP A 137 24.51 19.27 35.45
N ARG A 138 23.79 19.24 36.59
CA ARG A 138 22.66 18.31 36.76
C ARG A 138 21.54 18.53 35.74
N LYS A 139 21.17 19.79 35.45
CA LYS A 139 20.16 20.11 34.44
C LYS A 139 20.61 19.69 33.04
N VAL A 140 21.87 19.97 32.69
CA VAL A 140 22.44 19.58 31.38
C VAL A 140 22.46 18.06 31.23
N GLN A 141 22.87 17.31 32.25
CA GLN A 141 22.88 15.84 32.20
C GLN A 141 21.48 15.24 32.01
N GLN A 142 20.46 15.84 32.62
CA GLN A 142 19.06 15.43 32.39
C GLN A 142 18.65 15.68 30.94
N ILE A 143 18.93 16.88 30.41
CA ILE A 143 18.66 17.26 29.02
C ILE A 143 19.38 16.33 28.04
N GLU A 144 20.64 15.99 28.27
CA GLU A 144 21.40 15.06 27.42
C GLU A 144 20.84 13.64 27.43
N THR A 145 20.27 13.21 28.56
CA THR A 145 19.61 11.90 28.67
C THR A 145 18.32 11.88 27.87
N GLU A 146 17.50 12.94 27.96
CA GLU A 146 16.29 13.09 27.14
C GLU A 146 16.63 13.17 25.65
N ARG A 147 17.68 13.92 25.28
CA ARG A 147 18.13 14.09 23.90
C ARG A 147 18.56 12.77 23.27
N ARG A 148 19.28 11.92 24.01
CA ARG A 148 19.63 10.55 23.56
C ARG A 148 18.38 9.72 23.24
N GLY A 149 17.30 9.88 24.01
CA GLY A 149 16.02 9.24 23.73
C GLY A 149 15.39 9.72 22.41
N LEU A 150 15.48 11.02 22.12
CA LEU A 150 15.02 11.58 20.84
C LEU A 150 15.86 11.09 19.65
N ASP A 151 17.17 10.93 19.82
CA ASP A 151 18.05 10.43 18.76
C ASP A 151 17.71 8.98 18.37
N VAL A 152 17.42 8.12 19.34
CA VAL A 152 16.94 6.74 19.07
C VAL A 152 15.64 6.77 18.26
N ARG A 153 14.68 7.62 18.66
CA ARG A 153 13.40 7.77 17.93
C ARG A 153 13.61 8.31 16.52
N ARG A 154 14.55 9.24 16.31
CA ARG A 154 14.92 9.73 14.97
C ARG A 154 15.48 8.61 14.10
N ASP A 155 16.30 7.74 14.66
CA ASP A 155 16.86 6.61 13.92
C ASP A 155 15.80 5.56 13.56
N GLU A 156 14.86 5.28 14.48
CA GLU A 156 13.68 4.45 14.18
C GLU A 156 12.83 5.07 13.05
N LEU A 157 12.61 6.39 13.09
CA LEU A 157 11.83 7.09 12.07
C LEU A 157 12.54 7.08 10.70
N ARG A 158 13.87 7.25 10.68
CA ARG A 158 14.69 7.09 9.48
C ARG A 158 14.59 5.68 8.91
N GLN A 159 14.55 4.66 9.78
CA GLN A 159 14.36 3.29 9.35
C GLN A 159 12.97 3.08 8.76
N LYS A 160 11.90 3.55 9.42
CA LYS A 160 10.53 3.51 8.85
C LYS A 160 10.45 4.17 7.47
N ARG A 161 11.13 5.30 7.25
CA ARG A 161 11.17 5.99 5.95
C ARG A 161 11.91 5.17 4.88
N ARG A 162 12.98 4.45 5.26
CA ARG A 162 13.68 3.52 4.36
C ARG A 162 12.82 2.31 4.00
N ASP A 163 12.06 1.81 4.96
CA ASP A 163 11.18 0.65 4.78
C ASP A 163 9.91 0.99 3.98
N ASN A 164 9.57 2.29 3.87
CA ASN A 164 8.38 2.77 3.15
C ASN A 164 8.72 3.83 2.08
N PRO A 165 9.46 3.46 1.01
CA PRO A 165 9.85 4.39 -0.04
C PRO A 165 8.63 4.92 -0.81
N TYR A 166 8.73 6.14 -1.34
CA TYR A 166 7.68 6.68 -2.20
C TYR A 166 7.45 5.77 -3.41
N PRO A 167 6.18 5.36 -3.66
CA PRO A 167 5.86 4.49 -4.78
C PRO A 167 6.12 5.22 -6.10
N THR A 168 6.62 4.47 -7.09
CA THR A 168 6.76 4.98 -8.44
C THR A 168 5.37 5.26 -9.03
N PRO A 169 5.17 6.36 -9.77
CA PRO A 169 3.86 6.78 -10.27
C PRO A 169 3.30 5.91 -11.41
N ARG A 170 3.84 4.70 -11.62
CA ARG A 170 3.42 3.79 -12.68
C ARG A 170 2.88 2.51 -12.05
N CYS A 171 1.63 2.19 -12.38
CA CYS A 171 1.07 0.87 -12.23
C CYS A 171 1.33 0.17 -13.57
N ASP A 172 2.44 -0.55 -13.67
CA ASP A 172 2.84 -1.28 -14.88
C ASP A 172 2.01 -2.58 -15.05
#